data_AF-A0A9D6TVC9-F1
#
_entry.id   AF-A0A9D6TVC9-F1
#
_cell.length_a   1.000
_cell.length_b   1.000
_cell.length_c   1.000
_cell.angle_alpha   90.00
_cell.angle_beta   90.00
_cell.angle_gamma   90.00
#
_symmetry.space_group_name_H-M   'P 1'
#
loop_
_entity.id
_entity.type
_entity.pdbx_description
1 polymer ?
#
loop_
_entity_poly.entity_id
_entity_poly.type
_entity_poly.pdbx_seq_one_letter_code
_entity_poly.pdbx_strand_id
1 'polypeptide(L)'
;MWNTSLSRLQTIIGLTTGLLTIAGAVYSGVQYLRPVPSLGEVVAIVHDAKSGVPVPDATIEILTPQNALVTTLTSKEPGRARGSLKEGQYRLRVSHPRFGAEVRQIQVVAGQTAEVRVRLAQRAGGSSPLGEAERTINEGVSAVKRLFQ
;
A
#
# COMPACT_ATOMS: atom_id res chain seq x y z
N MET A 1 68.61 7.10 -50.29
CA MET A 1 68.00 8.35 -49.81
C MET A 1 66.49 8.16 -49.70
N TRP A 2 65.98 7.76 -48.53
CA TRP A 2 64.55 7.68 -48.25
C TRP A 2 64.34 8.16 -46.81
N ASN A 3 63.89 9.40 -46.64
CA ASN A 3 63.48 9.91 -45.34
C ASN A 3 62.40 10.97 -45.52
N THR A 4 61.14 10.56 -45.41
CA THR A 4 60.03 11.51 -45.33
C THR A 4 58.93 10.98 -44.39
N SER A 5 59.07 11.42 -43.14
CA SER A 5 57.99 11.92 -42.27
C SER A 5 56.83 10.98 -41.93
N LEU A 6 57.08 10.06 -41.01
CA LEU A 6 56.04 9.39 -40.20
C LEU A 6 55.63 10.22 -38.96
N SER A 7 55.89 11.53 -38.95
CA SER A 7 55.70 12.38 -37.76
C SER A 7 54.53 13.37 -37.89
N ARG A 8 53.51 13.05 -38.70
CA ARG A 8 52.26 13.84 -38.82
C ARG A 8 50.98 13.08 -38.46
N LEU A 9 51.05 11.77 -38.28
CA LEU A 9 49.88 10.95 -37.91
C LEU A 9 49.76 10.76 -36.40
N GLN A 10 50.82 11.02 -35.62
CA GLN A 10 50.77 10.87 -34.16
C GLN A 10 50.07 12.04 -33.44
N THR A 11 49.82 13.16 -34.10
CA THR A 11 49.15 14.31 -33.48
C THR A 11 47.61 14.18 -33.45
N ILE A 12 47.02 13.31 -34.27
CA ILE A 12 45.56 13.25 -34.43
C ILE A 12 44.90 12.33 -33.38
N ILE A 13 45.61 11.33 -32.86
CA ILE A 13 45.03 10.33 -31.93
C ILE A 13 44.93 10.88 -30.49
N GLY A 14 45.71 11.91 -30.14
CA GLY A 14 45.66 12.53 -28.81
C GLY A 14 44.43 13.40 -28.57
N LEU A 15 43.93 14.11 -29.60
CA LEU A 15 42.80 15.04 -29.46
C LEU A 15 41.44 14.33 -29.39
N THR A 16 41.27 13.20 -30.08
CA THR A 16 40.01 12.43 -30.04
C THR A 16 39.79 11.72 -28.70
N THR A 17 40.86 11.28 -28.03
CA THR A 17 40.77 10.62 -26.71
C THR A 17 40.42 11.60 -25.58
N GLY A 18 40.93 12.84 -25.65
CA GLY A 18 40.64 13.88 -24.64
C GLY A 18 39.16 14.28 -24.59
N LEU A 19 38.50 14.36 -25.76
CA LEU A 19 37.08 14.77 -25.82
C LEU A 19 36.12 13.67 -25.35
N LEU A 20 36.42 12.39 -25.63
CA LEU A 20 35.60 11.27 -25.10
C LEU A 20 35.73 11.13 -23.57
N THR A 21 36.88 11.47 -22.99
CA THR A 21 37.10 11.36 -21.53
C THR A 21 36.25 12.36 -20.74
N ILE A 22 36.07 13.57 -21.27
CA ILE A 22 35.27 14.63 -20.62
C ILE A 22 33.77 14.30 -20.71
N ALA A 23 33.30 13.75 -21.84
CA ALA A 23 31.91 13.32 -21.98
C ALA A 23 31.55 12.16 -21.03
N GLY A 24 32.46 11.19 -20.85
CA GLY A 24 32.27 10.08 -19.91
C GLY A 24 32.26 10.51 -18.44
N ALA A 25 33.12 11.45 -18.06
CA ALA A 25 33.17 12.00 -16.69
C ALA A 25 31.91 12.81 -16.35
N VAL A 26 31.39 13.60 -17.30
CA VAL A 26 30.11 14.30 -17.11
C VAL A 26 28.98 13.29 -16.99
N TYR A 27 28.91 12.26 -17.85
CA TYR A 27 27.84 11.24 -17.77
C TYR A 27 27.87 10.43 -16.46
N SER A 28 29.06 10.16 -15.92
CA SER A 28 29.22 9.48 -14.63
C SER A 28 28.79 10.40 -13.47
N GLY A 29 29.18 11.67 -13.49
CA GLY A 29 28.80 12.65 -12.46
C GLY A 29 27.29 12.88 -12.34
N VAL A 30 26.55 12.86 -13.45
CA VAL A 30 25.08 13.05 -13.40
C VAL A 30 24.36 11.85 -12.78
N GLN A 31 24.93 10.63 -12.83
CA GLN A 31 24.33 9.43 -12.25
C GLN A 31 24.39 9.43 -10.71
N TYR A 32 25.38 10.12 -10.12
CA TYR A 32 25.53 10.28 -8.66
C TYR A 32 24.61 11.37 -8.07
N LEU A 33 24.04 12.22 -8.91
CA LEU A 33 23.07 13.24 -8.49
C LEU A 33 21.62 12.73 -8.54
N ARG A 34 21.38 11.44 -8.78
CA ARG A 34 20.02 10.88 -8.67
C ARG A 34 19.54 11.07 -7.23
N PRO A 35 18.48 11.86 -6.99
CA PRO A 35 17.89 11.95 -5.66
C PRO A 35 17.49 10.53 -5.26
N VAL A 36 18.05 10.00 -4.17
CA VAL A 36 17.56 8.74 -3.61
C VAL A 36 16.09 8.98 -3.29
N PRO A 37 15.14 8.27 -3.94
CA PRO A 37 13.74 8.45 -3.65
C PRO A 37 13.56 8.18 -2.16
N SER A 38 13.12 9.15 -1.37
CA SER A 38 12.87 8.94 0.06
C SER A 38 11.42 8.54 0.33
N LEU A 39 10.59 8.60 -0.71
CA LEU A 39 9.18 8.29 -0.69
C LEU A 39 8.89 7.04 -1.54
N GLY A 40 8.11 6.13 -0.99
CA GLY A 40 7.39 5.09 -1.72
C GLY A 40 5.92 5.45 -1.87
N GLU A 41 5.25 4.75 -2.77
CA GLU A 41 3.81 4.87 -3.00
C GLU A 41 3.08 3.75 -2.29
N VAL A 42 1.97 4.04 -1.61
CA VAL A 42 1.08 3.02 -1.06
C VAL A 42 -0.24 3.06 -1.78
N VAL A 43 -0.67 1.89 -2.24
CA VAL A 43 -1.98 1.69 -2.85
C VAL A 43 -2.74 0.68 -2.01
N ALA A 44 -3.81 1.13 -1.37
CA ALA A 44 -4.74 0.25 -0.66
C ALA A 44 -5.97 -0.01 -1.53
N ILE A 45 -6.34 -1.29 -1.66
CA ILE A 45 -7.52 -1.75 -2.38
C ILE A 45 -8.41 -2.49 -1.37
N VAL A 46 -9.60 -1.96 -1.12
CA VAL A 46 -10.51 -2.44 -0.07
C VAL A 46 -11.69 -3.13 -0.72
N HIS A 47 -11.87 -4.42 -0.43
CA HIS A 47 -12.99 -5.23 -0.92
C HIS A 47 -13.78 -5.84 0.24
N ASP A 48 -15.06 -6.15 0.00
CA ASP A 48 -15.88 -6.97 0.88
C ASP A 48 -15.37 -8.42 0.83
N ALA A 49 -15.08 -9.01 1.99
CA ALA A 49 -14.61 -10.39 2.10
C ALA A 49 -15.63 -11.43 1.61
N LYS A 50 -16.94 -11.13 1.69
CA LYS A 50 -18.03 -12.02 1.31
C LYS A 50 -18.39 -11.89 -0.17
N SER A 51 -18.61 -10.67 -0.63
CA SER A 51 -19.10 -10.40 -1.99
C SER A 51 -17.98 -10.12 -3.00
N GLY A 52 -16.76 -9.79 -2.54
CA GLY A 52 -15.65 -9.39 -3.41
C GLY A 52 -15.81 -7.99 -4.03
N VAL A 53 -16.89 -7.29 -3.71
CA VAL A 53 -17.21 -5.96 -4.24
C VAL A 53 -16.29 -4.92 -3.61
N PRO A 54 -15.81 -3.91 -4.37
CA PRO A 54 -15.05 -2.81 -3.80
C PRO A 54 -15.84 -2.03 -2.75
N VAL A 55 -15.14 -1.61 -1.70
CA VAL A 55 -15.73 -0.84 -0.58
C VAL A 55 -15.19 0.60 -0.66
N PRO A 56 -15.97 1.55 -1.21
CA PRO A 56 -15.65 2.98 -1.13
C PRO A 56 -15.83 3.50 0.31
N ASP A 57 -15.35 4.72 0.57
CA ASP A 57 -15.51 5.44 1.85
C ASP A 57 -14.96 4.70 3.09
N ALA A 58 -14.11 3.70 2.90
CA ALA A 58 -13.35 3.10 3.97
C ALA A 58 -12.25 4.07 4.44
N THR A 59 -12.11 4.18 5.76
CA THR A 59 -11.05 4.96 6.41
C THR A 59 -9.83 4.08 6.59
N ILE A 60 -8.70 4.47 5.99
CA ILE A 60 -7.41 3.78 6.06
C ILE A 60 -6.45 4.64 6.87
N GLU A 61 -6.23 4.24 8.11
CA GLU A 61 -5.22 4.86 8.97
C GLU A 61 -3.90 4.13 8.79
N ILE A 62 -2.86 4.87 8.45
CA ILE A 62 -1.49 4.36 8.36
C ILE A 62 -0.79 4.74 9.65
N LEU A 63 -0.33 3.74 10.39
CA LEU A 63 0.33 3.89 11.67
C LEU A 63 1.77 3.37 11.62
N THR A 64 2.62 3.88 12.50
CA THR A 64 3.93 3.29 12.77
C THR A 64 3.77 1.94 13.48
N PRO A 65 4.84 1.13 13.59
CA PRO A 65 4.81 -0.09 14.40
C PRO A 65 4.45 0.15 15.88
N GLN A 66 4.68 1.36 16.39
CA GLN A 66 4.32 1.82 17.74
C GLN A 66 2.88 2.36 17.83
N ASN A 67 2.05 2.16 16.80
CA ASN A 67 0.68 2.67 16.69
C ASN A 67 0.54 4.21 16.70
N ALA A 68 1.59 4.95 16.31
CA ALA A 68 1.46 6.39 16.08
C ALA A 68 0.83 6.65 14.71
N LEU A 69 -0.19 7.51 14.63
CA LEU A 69 -0.83 7.86 13.38
C LEU A 69 0.13 8.68 12.49
N VAL A 70 0.38 8.20 11.28
CA VAL A 70 1.23 8.87 10.28
C VAL A 70 0.36 9.68 9.33
N THR A 71 -0.68 9.05 8.79
CA THR A 71 -1.64 9.70 7.89
C THR A 71 -2.93 8.89 7.81
N THR A 72 -3.98 9.53 7.32
CA THR A 72 -5.28 8.91 7.07
C THR A 72 -5.64 9.10 5.61
N LEU A 73 -6.02 8.01 4.95
CA LEU A 73 -6.51 7.99 3.58
C LEU A 73 -7.97 7.52 3.57
N THR A 74 -8.73 7.95 2.58
CA THR A 74 -10.10 7.47 2.35
C THR A 74 -10.13 6.75 1.00
N SER A 75 -10.69 5.55 0.95
CA SER A 75 -10.88 4.84 -0.31
C SER A 75 -11.91 5.55 -1.17
N LYS A 76 -11.56 5.90 -2.39
CA LYS A 76 -12.49 6.44 -3.40
C LYS A 76 -13.00 5.30 -4.28
N GLU A 77 -14.12 5.50 -4.96
CA GLU A 77 -14.58 4.59 -6.03
C GLU A 77 -13.43 4.30 -7.02
N PRO A 78 -13.08 3.03 -7.29
CA PRO A 78 -13.73 1.77 -6.91
C PRO A 78 -13.09 1.08 -5.68
N GLY A 79 -13.13 1.68 -4.49
CA GLY A 79 -12.54 1.13 -3.25
C GLY A 79 -11.01 1.25 -3.15
N ARG A 80 -10.40 2.21 -3.85
CA ARG A 80 -8.94 2.43 -3.88
C ARG A 80 -8.53 3.69 -3.14
N ALA A 81 -7.49 3.60 -2.32
CA ALA A 81 -6.79 4.74 -1.74
C ALA A 81 -5.32 4.74 -2.15
N ARG A 82 -4.75 5.93 -2.26
CA ARG A 82 -3.37 6.12 -2.69
C ARG A 82 -2.72 7.23 -1.87
N GLY A 83 -1.45 7.05 -1.51
CA GLY A 83 -0.69 8.06 -0.79
C GLY A 83 0.81 7.77 -0.79
N SER A 84 1.62 8.83 -0.79
CA SER A 84 3.07 8.73 -0.67
C SER A 84 3.49 8.71 0.79
N LEU A 85 4.38 7.78 1.13
CA LEU A 85 4.94 7.63 2.48
C LEU A 85 6.45 7.52 2.38
N LYS A 86 7.15 7.89 3.47
CA LYS A 86 8.57 7.59 3.57
C LYS A 86 8.79 6.08 3.56
N GLU A 87 9.97 5.65 3.12
CA GLU A 87 10.35 4.26 3.26
C GLU A 87 10.33 3.83 4.74
N GLY A 88 9.84 2.62 5.01
CA GLY A 88 9.68 2.14 6.38
C GLY A 88 8.59 1.08 6.55
N GLN A 89 8.52 0.52 7.75
CA GLN A 89 7.47 -0.41 8.16
C GLN A 89 6.28 0.36 8.71
N TYR A 90 5.08 -0.04 8.27
CA TYR A 90 3.82 0.57 8.70
C TYR A 90 2.75 -0.48 8.97
N ARG A 91 1.73 -0.05 9.72
CA ARG A 91 0.50 -0.80 9.99
C ARG A 91 -0.66 -0.04 9.36
N LEU A 92 -1.38 -0.66 8.45
CA LEU A 92 -2.61 -0.12 7.86
C LEU A 92 -3.78 -0.65 8.67
N ARG A 93 -4.53 0.23 9.31
CA ARG A 93 -5.82 -0.06 9.94
C ARG A 93 -6.92 0.47 9.02
N VAL A 94 -7.69 -0.45 8.44
CA VAL A 94 -8.83 -0.10 7.59
C VAL A 94 -10.10 -0.30 8.39
N SER A 95 -10.96 0.70 8.38
CA SER A 95 -12.25 0.68 9.09
C SER A 95 -13.36 1.25 8.22
N HIS A 96 -14.58 0.76 8.42
CA HIS A 96 -15.77 1.25 7.72
C HIS A 96 -17.01 1.02 8.61
N PRO A 97 -18.02 1.91 8.64
CA PRO A 97 -19.19 1.78 9.53
C PRO A 97 -19.93 0.44 9.44
N ARG A 98 -20.08 -0.08 8.21
CA ARG A 98 -20.75 -1.36 7.92
C ARG A 98 -19.89 -2.62 8.10
N PHE A 99 -18.58 -2.48 8.31
CA PHE A 99 -17.64 -3.60 8.35
C PHE A 99 -16.85 -3.66 9.67
N GLY A 100 -16.23 -4.81 9.93
CA GLY A 100 -15.18 -4.93 10.95
C GLY A 100 -13.91 -4.19 10.51
N ALA A 101 -13.13 -3.70 11.46
CA ALA A 101 -11.82 -3.12 11.16
C ALA A 101 -10.80 -4.25 10.90
N GLU A 102 -9.90 -4.04 9.95
CA GLU A 102 -8.83 -4.98 9.62
C GLU A 102 -7.48 -4.27 9.70
N VAL A 103 -6.45 -4.96 10.20
CA VAL A 103 -5.09 -4.42 10.31
C VAL A 103 -4.11 -5.26 9.50
N ARG A 104 -3.28 -4.61 8.69
CA ARG A 104 -2.24 -5.23 7.85
C ARG A 104 -0.89 -4.56 8.07
N GLN A 105 0.17 -5.34 8.15
CA GLN A 105 1.54 -4.81 8.17
C GLN A 105 2.08 -4.71 6.75
N ILE A 106 2.76 -3.62 6.44
CA ILE A 106 3.32 -3.35 5.11
C ILE A 106 4.74 -2.81 5.25
N GLN A 107 5.55 -3.04 4.21
CA GLN A 107 6.85 -2.42 4.04
C GLN A 107 6.77 -1.47 2.84
N VAL A 108 7.03 -0.19 3.09
CA VAL A 108 7.17 0.82 2.03
C VAL A 108 8.63 0.88 1.64
N VAL A 109 8.89 0.75 0.34
CA VAL A 109 10.22 0.88 -0.25
C VAL A 109 10.25 2.14 -1.11
N ALA A 110 11.30 2.92 -0.92
CA ALA A 110 11.64 4.08 -1.73
C ALA A 110 11.48 3.83 -3.24
N GLY A 111 10.73 4.68 -3.93
CA GLY A 111 10.53 4.61 -5.38
C GLY A 111 9.69 3.43 -5.87
N GLN A 112 9.19 2.57 -4.98
CA GLN A 112 8.30 1.46 -5.32
C GLN A 112 6.86 1.74 -4.91
N THR A 113 5.93 0.97 -5.48
CA THR A 113 4.53 0.95 -5.07
C THR A 113 4.24 -0.27 -4.23
N ALA A 114 3.90 -0.07 -2.96
CA ALA A 114 3.37 -1.10 -2.08
C ALA A 114 1.85 -1.21 -2.27
N GLU A 115 1.42 -2.22 -3.03
CA GLU A 115 0.01 -2.55 -3.20
C GLU A 115 -0.46 -3.48 -2.08
N VAL A 116 -1.59 -3.13 -1.46
CA VAL A 116 -2.14 -3.82 -0.30
C VAL A 116 -3.62 -4.07 -0.53
N ARG A 117 -4.00 -5.34 -0.59
CA ARG A 117 -5.40 -5.75 -0.69
C ARG A 117 -5.95 -6.09 0.68
N VAL A 118 -7.02 -5.40 1.06
CA VAL A 118 -7.69 -5.54 2.37
C VAL A 118 -9.11 -6.07 2.14
N ARG A 119 -9.52 -7.05 2.95
CA ARG A 119 -10.81 -7.74 2.79
C ARG A 119 -11.64 -7.56 4.05
N LEU A 120 -12.50 -6.56 4.03
CA LEU A 120 -13.33 -6.24 5.18
C LEU A 120 -14.48 -7.24 5.32
N ALA A 121 -14.59 -7.89 6.48
CA ALA A 121 -15.74 -8.71 6.83
C ALA A 121 -16.89 -7.82 7.32
N GLN A 122 -18.12 -8.12 6.90
CA GLN A 122 -19.30 -7.39 7.40
C GLN A 122 -19.35 -7.49 8.92
N ARG A 123 -19.67 -6.37 9.58
CA ARG A 123 -19.88 -6.41 11.03
C ARG A 123 -21.10 -7.30 11.24
N ALA A 124 -20.94 -8.43 11.91
CA ALA A 124 -22.09 -9.22 12.35
C ALA A 124 -22.95 -8.26 13.18
N GLY A 125 -24.10 -7.86 12.63
CA GLY A 125 -25.10 -7.12 13.37
C GLY A 125 -25.36 -7.94 14.62
N GLY A 126 -25.24 -7.30 15.78
CA GLY A 126 -25.42 -7.99 17.05
C GLY A 126 -26.64 -8.86 16.95
N SER A 127 -26.46 -10.17 17.06
CA SER A 127 -27.53 -11.06 17.44
C SER A 127 -28.00 -10.51 18.78
N SER A 128 -29.02 -9.66 18.73
CA SER A 128 -29.70 -9.18 19.92
C SER A 128 -30.11 -10.45 20.68
N PRO A 129 -29.70 -10.67 21.94
CA PRO A 129 -30.08 -11.87 22.70
C PRO A 129 -31.60 -11.98 22.92
N LEU A 130 -32.38 -10.99 22.48
CA LEU A 130 -33.83 -10.95 22.53
C LEU A 130 -34.52 -12.00 21.65
N GLY A 131 -33.88 -12.46 20.56
CA GLY A 131 -34.45 -13.50 19.68
C GLY A 131 -34.47 -14.90 20.29
N GLU A 132 -33.62 -15.17 21.29
CA GLU A 132 -33.55 -16.47 21.96
C GLU A 132 -34.40 -16.50 23.25
N ALA A 133 -34.56 -15.35 23.90
CA ALA A 133 -35.48 -15.20 25.03
C ALA A 133 -36.95 -15.38 24.60
N GLU A 134 -37.37 -14.81 23.46
CA GLU A 134 -38.77 -14.97 23.01
C GLU A 134 -39.14 -16.42 22.63
N ARG A 135 -38.18 -17.20 22.09
CA ARG A 135 -38.42 -18.61 21.74
C ARG A 135 -38.58 -19.49 22.97
N THR A 136 -37.73 -19.30 23.98
CA THR A 136 -37.80 -20.06 25.24
C THR A 136 -39.02 -19.72 26.08
N ILE A 137 -39.45 -18.45 26.06
CA ILE A 137 -40.67 -18.00 26.76
C ILE A 137 -41.93 -18.60 26.12
N ASN A 138 -42.01 -18.64 24.78
CA ASN A 138 -43.18 -19.18 24.07
C ASN A 138 -43.33 -20.71 24.28
N GLU A 139 -42.21 -21.45 24.34
CA GLU A 139 -42.25 -22.87 24.67
C GLU A 139 -42.70 -23.13 26.12
N GLY A 140 -42.23 -22.33 27.09
CA GLY A 140 -42.65 -22.44 28.48
C GLY A 140 -44.15 -22.22 28.69
N VAL A 141 -44.72 -21.21 28.02
CA VAL A 141 -46.16 -20.90 28.10
C VAL A 141 -47.02 -21.99 27.45
N SER A 142 -46.51 -22.62 26.40
CA SER A 142 -47.17 -23.72 25.69
C SER A 142 -47.24 -25.01 26.51
N ALA A 143 -46.17 -25.32 27.27
CA ALA A 143 -46.12 -26.49 28.14
C ALA A 143 -47.11 -26.39 29.31
N VAL A 144 -47.24 -25.20 29.90
CA VAL A 144 -48.17 -24.95 31.01
C VAL A 144 -49.63 -25.11 30.56
N LYS A 145 -49.98 -24.62 29.37
CA LYS A 145 -51.37 -24.72 28.86
C LYS A 145 -51.82 -26.17 28.59
N ARG A 146 -50.89 -27.10 28.38
CA ARG A 146 -51.15 -28.53 28.14
C ARG A 146 -51.34 -29.35 29.43
N LEU A 147 -50.99 -28.78 30.59
CA LEU A 147 -51.13 -29.44 31.90
C LEU A 147 -52.49 -29.18 32.58
N PHE A 148 -53.32 -28.31 32.01
CA PHE A 148 -54.61 -27.91 32.58
C PHE A 148 -55.81 -28.20 31.65
N GLN A 149 -55.67 -29.13 30.70
CA GLN A 149 -56.77 -29.72 29.92
C GLN A 149 -56.85 -31.22 30.15
#